data_AF-A0A2E8DP59-F1
#
_entry.id   AF-A0A2E8DP59-F1
#
_cell.length_a   1.000
_cell.length_b   1.000
_cell.length_c   1.000
_cell.angle_alpha   90.00
_cell.angle_beta   90.00
_cell.angle_gamma   90.00
#
_symmetry.space_group_name_H-M   'P 1'
#
loop_
_entity.id
_entity.type
_entity.pdbx_description
1 polymer ?
#
loop_
_entity_poly.entity_id
_entity_poly.type
_entity_poly.pdbx_seq_one_letter_code
_entity_poly.pdbx_strand_id
1 'polypeptide(L)'
;MFQARDYANCQGIDEKDKWLQCAPVCSFTPSGYGPYDMAGNTWEWTSDWCDERYYRISPSKDPFGPVGGEYKVLRGGSWNYLPINLRVAKREYHDPLGSSSGGLRCVSSPKG
;
A
#
# COMPACT_ATOMS: atom_id res chain seq x y z
N MET A 1 14.75 -1.75 -17.14
CA MET A 1 13.86 -0.90 -16.33
C MET A 1 13.63 -1.63 -15.02
N PHE A 2 14.17 -1.13 -13.91
CA PHE A 2 14.03 -1.78 -12.60
C PHE A 2 12.61 -1.56 -12.09
N GLN A 3 11.92 -2.62 -11.66
CA GLN A 3 10.59 -2.48 -11.07
C GLN A 3 10.71 -2.22 -9.56
N ALA A 4 9.80 -1.43 -8.99
CA ALA A 4 9.81 -1.11 -7.56
C ALA A 4 9.82 -2.35 -6.66
N ARG A 5 9.25 -3.47 -7.13
CA ARG A 5 9.29 -4.77 -6.43
C ARG A 5 10.70 -5.35 -6.27
N ASP A 6 11.66 -4.98 -7.10
CA ASP A 6 13.03 -5.53 -7.05
C ASP A 6 13.88 -4.92 -5.92
N TYR A 7 13.30 -3.96 -5.17
CA TYR A 7 13.87 -3.23 -4.03
C TYR A 7 12.78 -3.02 -2.97
N ALA A 8 12.13 -4.10 -2.57
CA ALA A 8 11.06 -4.11 -1.58
C ALA A 8 11.33 -5.18 -0.53
N ASN A 9 10.85 -4.95 0.70
CA ASN A 9 10.81 -5.99 1.73
C ASN A 9 9.54 -6.84 1.53
N CYS A 10 9.72 -8.07 1.04
CA CYS A 10 8.65 -9.00 0.67
C CYS A 10 9.17 -10.42 0.46
N GLN A 11 8.26 -11.38 0.44
CA GLN A 11 8.62 -12.80 0.38
C GLN A 11 9.30 -13.16 -0.95
N GLY A 12 10.45 -13.84 -0.88
CA GLY A 12 11.11 -14.44 -2.04
C GLY A 12 12.01 -13.49 -2.84
N ILE A 13 12.48 -12.39 -2.22
CA ILE A 13 13.52 -11.51 -2.79
C ILE A 13 14.77 -11.58 -1.90
N ASP A 14 15.37 -12.76 -1.88
CA ASP A 14 16.29 -13.17 -0.80
C ASP A 14 17.69 -12.53 -0.88
N GLU A 15 18.07 -11.88 -2.00
CA GLU A 15 19.42 -11.31 -2.13
C GLU A 15 19.57 -9.88 -1.58
N LYS A 16 18.48 -9.09 -1.55
CA LYS A 16 18.52 -7.68 -1.13
C LYS A 16 17.73 -7.41 0.14
N ASP A 17 16.70 -8.19 0.38
CA ASP A 17 15.92 -8.14 1.61
C ASP A 17 16.55 -9.05 2.65
N LYS A 18 17.04 -8.46 3.74
CA LYS A 18 17.65 -9.20 4.87
C LYS A 18 16.74 -9.30 6.08
N TRP A 19 15.51 -8.78 5.99
CA TRP A 19 14.59 -8.70 7.11
C TRP A 19 13.57 -9.82 7.05
N LEU A 20 13.48 -10.60 8.13
CA LEU A 20 12.49 -11.67 8.26
C LEU A 20 11.06 -11.16 8.48
N GLN A 21 10.92 -9.88 8.81
CA GLN A 21 9.66 -9.14 9.01
C GLN A 21 9.81 -7.74 8.38
N CYS A 22 9.01 -6.77 8.82
CA CYS A 22 9.16 -5.37 8.40
C CYS A 22 10.62 -4.89 8.51
N ALA A 23 11.11 -4.28 7.44
CA ALA A 23 12.36 -3.53 7.46
C ALA A 23 12.15 -2.14 8.12
N PRO A 24 13.20 -1.52 8.68
CA PRO A 24 13.17 -0.09 8.99
C PRO A 24 12.73 0.71 7.76
N VAL A 25 11.89 1.73 7.96
CA VAL A 25 11.47 2.61 6.87
C VAL A 25 12.69 3.23 6.16
N CYS A 26 12.57 3.45 4.86
CA CYS A 26 13.63 3.99 4.01
C CYS A 26 14.87 3.09 3.87
N SER A 27 14.71 1.77 4.07
CA SER A 27 15.81 0.80 3.85
C SER A 27 16.13 0.57 2.37
N PHE A 28 15.20 0.89 1.48
CA PHE A 28 15.32 0.73 0.03
C PHE A 28 15.31 2.08 -0.69
N THR A 29 15.49 2.07 -2.01
CA THR A 29 15.48 3.29 -2.82
C THR A 29 14.09 3.94 -2.84
N PRO A 30 13.96 5.27 -2.74
CA PRO A 30 12.66 5.92 -2.83
C PRO A 30 12.08 5.78 -4.24
N SER A 31 10.76 5.97 -4.33
CA SER A 31 10.09 6.18 -5.61
C SER A 31 10.57 7.47 -6.28
N GLY A 32 10.29 7.62 -7.58
CA GLY A 32 10.60 8.85 -8.33
C GLY A 32 9.90 10.12 -7.81
N TYR A 33 8.94 9.97 -6.88
CA TYR A 33 8.25 11.08 -6.22
C TYR A 33 8.79 11.39 -4.81
N GLY A 34 9.73 10.61 -4.29
CA GLY A 34 10.33 10.79 -2.96
C GLY A 34 9.89 9.81 -1.86
N PRO A 35 8.63 9.34 -1.80
CA PRO A 35 8.23 8.36 -0.79
C PRO A 35 8.96 7.02 -0.93
N TYR A 36 9.27 6.42 0.22
CA TYR A 36 9.88 5.11 0.39
C TYR A 36 8.81 4.04 0.68
N ASP A 37 9.18 2.78 0.42
CA ASP A 37 8.40 1.61 0.85
C ASP A 37 6.97 1.57 0.29
N MET A 38 6.75 2.15 -0.89
CA MET A 38 5.45 2.15 -1.58
C MET A 38 5.04 0.75 -2.09
N ALA A 39 5.98 -0.20 -2.07
CA ALA A 39 5.79 -1.60 -2.39
C ALA A 39 6.45 -2.45 -1.30
N GLY A 40 5.69 -3.29 -0.61
CA GLY A 40 6.18 -4.15 0.47
C GLY A 40 6.29 -3.44 1.81
N ASN A 41 7.12 -4.01 2.70
CA ASN A 41 7.22 -3.65 4.11
C ASN A 41 5.89 -3.90 4.85
N THR A 42 4.93 -2.99 4.79
CA THR A 42 3.61 -3.14 5.42
C THR A 42 2.50 -2.67 4.50
N TRP A 43 1.34 -3.33 4.59
CA TRP A 43 0.13 -2.81 3.97
C TRP A 43 -0.20 -1.44 4.59
N GLU A 44 -0.52 -0.45 3.77
CA GLU A 44 -0.89 0.88 4.25
C GLU A 44 -2.40 1.09 4.13
N TRP A 45 -3.06 1.41 5.25
CA TRP A 45 -4.47 1.78 5.29
C TRP A 45 -4.75 3.08 4.54
N THR A 46 -5.92 3.16 3.92
CA THR A 46 -6.42 4.38 3.26
C THR A 46 -7.77 4.80 3.85
N SER A 47 -8.14 6.06 3.63
CA SER A 47 -9.43 6.62 4.06
C SER A 47 -10.64 5.94 3.40
N ASP A 48 -10.43 5.32 2.25
CA ASP A 48 -11.48 4.89 1.34
C ASP A 48 -12.15 3.59 1.79
N TRP A 49 -13.46 3.54 1.62
CA TRP A 49 -14.21 2.29 1.70
C TRP A 49 -14.03 1.44 0.44
N CYS A 50 -14.09 0.12 0.59
CA CYS A 50 -14.05 -0.80 -0.52
C CYS A 50 -15.40 -0.83 -1.26
N ASP A 51 -15.31 -0.71 -2.58
CA ASP A 51 -16.35 -1.07 -3.54
C ASP A 51 -15.64 -1.44 -4.85
N GLU A 52 -15.93 -2.64 -5.36
CA GLU A 52 -15.35 -3.17 -6.61
C GLU A 52 -15.86 -2.44 -7.85
N ARG A 53 -17.04 -1.83 -7.77
CA ARG A 53 -17.68 -1.10 -8.87
C ARG A 53 -17.32 0.39 -8.88
N TYR A 54 -16.72 0.91 -7.80
CA TYR A 54 -16.47 2.34 -7.65
C TYR A 54 -15.72 2.95 -8.83
N TYR A 55 -14.69 2.26 -9.36
CA TYR A 55 -13.91 2.78 -10.49
C TYR A 55 -14.73 2.97 -11.78
N ARG A 56 -15.90 2.33 -11.92
CA ARG A 56 -16.79 2.53 -13.08
C ARG A 56 -17.59 3.85 -12.99
N ILE A 57 -17.74 4.39 -11.78
CA ILE A 57 -18.58 5.57 -11.49
C ILE A 57 -17.80 6.70 -10.82
N SER A 58 -16.51 6.50 -10.55
CA SER A 58 -15.65 7.45 -9.84
C SER A 58 -15.60 8.78 -10.58
N PRO A 59 -15.71 9.92 -9.87
CA PRO A 59 -15.41 11.22 -10.46
C PRO A 59 -13.94 11.26 -10.89
N SER A 60 -13.64 12.06 -11.90
CA SER A 60 -12.28 12.22 -12.44
C SER A 60 -11.38 13.10 -11.58
N LYS A 61 -11.97 13.96 -10.75
CA LYS A 61 -11.27 14.90 -9.87
C LYS A 61 -11.56 14.57 -8.41
N ASP A 62 -10.50 14.43 -7.62
CA ASP A 62 -10.52 14.23 -6.17
C ASP A 62 -11.56 13.20 -5.69
N PRO A 63 -11.49 11.92 -6.14
CA PRO A 63 -12.41 10.89 -5.68
C PRO A 63 -12.16 10.55 -4.21
N PHE A 64 -13.21 10.60 -3.39
CA PHE A 64 -13.17 10.29 -1.95
C PHE A 64 -13.57 8.84 -1.61
N GLY A 65 -13.72 7.99 -2.63
CA GLY A 65 -14.28 6.65 -2.46
C GLY A 65 -15.79 6.64 -2.25
N PRO A 66 -16.38 5.47 -1.97
CA PRO A 66 -17.77 5.33 -1.54
C PRO A 66 -18.00 6.01 -0.17
N VAL A 67 -19.23 6.44 0.09
CA VAL A 67 -19.61 7.11 1.36
C VAL A 67 -19.51 6.16 2.57
N GLY A 68 -19.66 4.84 2.35
CA GLY A 68 -19.63 3.81 3.37
C GLY A 68 -19.26 2.45 2.79
N GLY A 69 -18.96 1.50 3.67
CA GLY A 69 -18.65 0.12 3.29
C GLY A 69 -18.38 -0.74 4.52
N GLU A 70 -18.17 -2.03 4.28
CA GLU A 70 -17.80 -2.99 5.33
C GLU A 70 -16.29 -3.02 5.55
N TYR A 71 -15.51 -2.91 4.47
CA TYR A 71 -14.05 -3.01 4.49
C TYR A 71 -13.39 -1.70 4.06
N LYS A 72 -12.27 -1.35 4.69
CA LYS A 72 -11.39 -0.26 4.25
C LYS A 72 -10.33 -0.79 3.29
N VAL A 73 -9.83 0.08 2.43
CA VAL A 73 -8.86 -0.28 1.38
C VAL A 73 -7.43 -0.17 1.93
N LEU A 74 -6.60 -1.17 1.61
CA LEU A 74 -5.16 -1.20 1.86
C LEU A 74 -4.38 -1.28 0.54
N ARG A 75 -3.17 -0.72 0.55
CA ARG A 75 -2.27 -0.62 -0.61
C ARG A 75 -0.84 -1.02 -0.24
N GLY A 76 -0.04 -1.34 -1.26
CA GLY A 76 1.42 -1.49 -1.13
C GLY A 76 1.94 -2.94 -1.01
N GLY A 77 1.20 -3.85 -0.39
CA GLY A 77 1.73 -5.17 -0.03
C GLY A 77 2.47 -5.16 1.30
N SER A 78 2.93 -6.32 1.77
CA SER A 78 3.70 -6.43 3.01
C SER A 78 4.82 -7.47 2.90
N TRP A 79 5.71 -7.47 3.88
CA TRP A 79 6.88 -8.36 3.98
C TRP A 79 6.57 -9.85 3.80
N ASN A 80 5.38 -10.29 4.21
CA ASN A 80 4.94 -11.68 4.13
C ASN A 80 4.13 -12.02 2.86
N TYR A 81 4.16 -11.17 1.84
CA TYR A 81 3.48 -11.41 0.57
C TYR A 81 4.47 -11.55 -0.59
N LEU A 82 4.10 -12.38 -1.57
CA LEU A 82 4.86 -12.53 -2.81
C LEU A 82 4.89 -11.24 -3.66
N PRO A 83 5.92 -11.02 -4.51
CA PRO A 83 6.09 -9.78 -5.28
C PRO A 83 4.92 -9.47 -6.24
N ILE A 84 4.14 -10.48 -6.63
CA ILE A 84 2.94 -10.30 -7.46
C ILE A 84 1.81 -9.53 -6.75
N ASN A 85 1.82 -9.52 -5.41
CA ASN A 85 0.87 -8.81 -4.56
C ASN A 85 1.32 -7.38 -4.22
N LEU A 86 2.56 -7.02 -4.54
CA LEU A 86 3.14 -5.68 -4.33
C LEU A 86 2.89 -4.72 -5.51
N ARG A 87 2.07 -5.12 -6.47
CA ARG A 87 1.76 -4.26 -7.63
C ARG A 87 1.10 -2.97 -7.14
N VAL A 88 1.50 -1.83 -7.69
CA VAL A 88 0.94 -0.51 -7.36
C VAL A 88 -0.59 -0.43 -7.50
N ALA A 89 -1.16 -1.20 -8.43
CA ALA A 89 -2.61 -1.23 -8.67
C ALA A 89 -3.35 -2.25 -7.79
N LYS A 90 -2.65 -3.15 -7.07
CA LYS A 90 -3.28 -4.13 -6.19
C LYS A 90 -3.92 -3.41 -5.00
N ARG A 91 -5.07 -3.97 -4.58
CA ARG A 91 -5.84 -3.55 -3.41
C ARG A 91 -6.07 -4.79 -2.56
N GLU A 92 -6.02 -4.59 -1.27
CA GLU A 92 -6.57 -5.51 -0.28
C GLU A 92 -7.60 -4.78 0.58
N TYR A 93 -8.44 -5.55 1.27
CA TYR A 93 -9.56 -5.03 2.01
C TYR A 93 -9.64 -5.71 3.37
N HIS A 94 -9.69 -4.92 4.44
CA HIS A 94 -9.83 -5.45 5.79
C HIS A 94 -10.91 -4.69 6.57
N ASP A 95 -11.49 -5.40 7.54
CA ASP A 95 -12.44 -4.83 8.49
C ASP A 95 -11.68 -3.82 9.35
N PRO A 96 -12.07 -2.53 9.36
CA PRO A 96 -11.40 -1.52 10.16
C PRO A 96 -11.48 -1.75 11.67
N LEU A 97 -12.39 -2.60 12.15
CA LEU A 97 -12.55 -2.97 13.56
C LEU A 97 -11.83 -4.28 13.92
N GLY A 98 -11.27 -4.97 12.93
CA GLY A 98 -10.55 -6.23 13.13
C GLY A 98 -9.12 -6.03 13.65
N SER A 99 -8.48 -7.13 14.06
CA SER A 99 -7.08 -7.17 14.51
C SER A 99 -6.06 -7.26 13.36
N SER A 100 -6.44 -6.86 12.14
CA SER A 100 -5.57 -6.98 10.97
C SER A 100 -4.31 -6.11 11.11
N SER A 101 -3.17 -6.71 10.81
CA SER A 101 -1.89 -6.02 10.74
C SER A 101 -1.83 -5.10 9.52
N GLY A 102 -1.46 -3.84 9.75
CA GLY A 102 -1.27 -2.83 8.70
C GLY A 102 -0.64 -1.56 9.29
N GLY A 103 0.15 -0.87 8.50
CA GLY A 103 0.69 0.45 8.80
C GLY A 103 -0.19 1.56 8.23
N LEU A 104 0.29 2.79 8.37
CA LEU A 104 -0.30 3.97 7.76
C LEU A 104 0.79 4.97 7.39
N ARG A 105 0.46 5.80 6.41
CA ARG A 105 1.21 7.01 6.07
C ARG A 105 0.25 8.16 5.99
N CYS A 106 0.53 9.21 6.76
CA CYS A 106 -0.32 10.38 6.78
C CYS A 106 -0.09 11.23 5.52
N VAL A 107 -1.18 11.81 5.04
CA VAL A 107 -1.18 12.88 4.03
C VAL A 107 -1.88 14.09 4.62
N SER A 108 -1.54 15.27 4.12
CA SER A 108 -2.18 16.52 4.52
C SER A 108 -2.30 17.43 3.32
N SER A 109 -3.40 18.15 3.23
CA SER A 109 -3.56 19.22 2.24
C SER A 109 -2.54 20.34 2.50
N PRO A 110 -2.04 21.03 1.46
CA PRO A 110 -1.25 22.23 1.64
C PRO A 110 -1.99 23.22 2.53
N LYS A 111 -1.26 23.88 3.44
CA LYS A 111 -1.79 25.05 4.13
C LYS A 111 -1.90 26.17 3.08
N GLY A 112 -3.10 26.75 2.96
CA GLY A 112 -3.36 27.90 2.09
C GLY A 112 -2.58 29.14 2.50
#